data_AF-A0A9E5P591-F1
#
_entry.id   AF-A0A9E5P591-F1
#
_cell.length_a   1.000
_cell.length_b   1.000
_cell.length_c   1.000
_cell.angle_alpha   90.00
_cell.angle_beta   90.00
_cell.angle_gamma   90.00
#
_symmetry.space_group_name_H-M   'P 1'
#
loop_
_entity.id
_entity.type
_entity.pdbx_description
1 polymer ?
#
loop_
_entity_poly.entity_id
_entity_poly.type
_entity_poly.pdbx_seq_one_letter_code
_entity_poly.pdbx_strand_id
1 'polypeptide(L)'
;GGYEMAATLQINGRPFRARRRADGVVWFDFAELCGKARGSVDYIEIARSFNTVLLSGIPVMGPDMEDPARRFVHLVDELYGRNVKLLVTAAAPARQLYAGHRLELEFQRTASRLTEMQGHDYLALPHLP
;
A
#
# COMPACT_ATOMS: atom_id res chain seq x y z
N GLY A 1 -7.32 18.78 19.73
CA GLY A 1 -7.96 17.52 20.13
C GLY A 1 -8.20 16.71 18.88
N GLY A 2 -7.46 15.63 18.68
CA GLY A 2 -7.61 14.78 17.50
C GLY A 2 -8.55 13.62 17.81
N TYR A 3 -9.56 13.42 16.98
CA TYR A 3 -10.46 12.26 17.05
C TYR A 3 -9.65 11.01 16.70
N GLU A 4 -9.11 10.35 17.72
CA GLU A 4 -8.24 9.19 17.60
C GLU A 4 -9.09 7.93 17.46
N MET A 5 -9.33 7.51 16.21
CA MET A 5 -10.13 6.32 15.93
C MET A 5 -9.21 5.15 15.58
N ALA A 6 -8.93 4.28 16.56
CA ALA A 6 -8.53 2.90 16.28
C ALA A 6 -9.77 2.19 15.72
N ALA A 7 -9.93 2.21 14.41
CA ALA A 7 -11.19 1.86 13.76
C ALA A 7 -10.99 0.74 12.76
N THR A 8 -11.60 -0.40 13.05
CA THR A 8 -11.95 -1.35 12.01
C THR A 8 -12.75 -0.60 10.94
N LEU A 9 -12.23 -0.59 9.72
CA LEU A 9 -12.85 -0.03 8.53
C LEU A 9 -13.62 -1.12 7.80
N GLN A 10 -14.73 -0.78 7.17
CA GLN A 10 -15.41 -1.67 6.24
C GLN A 10 -15.03 -1.27 4.82
N ILE A 11 -14.40 -2.18 4.09
CA ILE A 11 -13.97 -1.98 2.70
C ILE A 11 -14.57 -3.14 1.91
N ASN A 12 -15.48 -2.85 0.98
CA ASN A 12 -16.26 -3.86 0.26
C ASN A 12 -16.89 -4.94 1.15
N GLY A 13 -17.46 -4.53 2.29
CA GLY A 13 -18.08 -5.44 3.27
C GLY A 13 -17.08 -6.31 4.05
N ARG A 14 -15.77 -6.00 3.98
CA ARG A 14 -14.72 -6.71 4.72
C ARG A 14 -14.14 -5.81 5.80
N PRO A 15 -13.89 -6.33 7.02
CA PRO A 15 -13.24 -5.57 8.06
C PRO A 15 -11.73 -5.44 7.78
N PHE A 16 -11.20 -4.23 7.91
CA PHE A 16 -9.78 -3.89 7.84
C PHE A 16 -9.34 -3.21 9.12
N ARG A 17 -8.29 -3.70 9.75
CA ARG A 17 -7.74 -3.09 10.96
C ARG A 17 -6.74 -1.99 10.60
N ALA A 18 -7.17 -0.74 10.62
CA ALA A 18 -6.24 0.38 10.60
C ALA A 18 -5.57 0.55 11.97
N ARG A 19 -4.30 0.94 11.97
CA ARG A 19 -3.63 1.46 13.16
C ARG A 19 -4.28 2.77 13.59
N ARG A 20 -4.48 3.66 12.62
CA ARG A 20 -5.10 4.98 12.78
C ARG A 20 -5.73 5.40 11.46
N ARG A 21 -6.72 6.28 11.54
CA ARG A 21 -7.27 6.98 10.37
C ARG A 21 -7.66 8.40 10.75
N ALA A 22 -7.61 9.28 9.77
CA ALA A 22 -8.11 10.65 9.81
C ALA A 22 -8.78 10.96 8.46
N ASP A 23 -9.29 12.17 8.30
CA ASP A 23 -9.96 12.56 7.06
C ASP A 23 -9.01 12.44 5.85
N GLY A 24 -9.36 11.57 4.90
CA GLY A 24 -8.54 11.26 3.71
C GLY A 24 -7.23 10.51 3.95
N VAL A 25 -6.87 10.15 5.20
CA VAL A 25 -5.60 9.49 5.55
C VAL A 25 -5.82 8.21 6.33
N VAL A 26 -5.14 7.13 5.97
CA VAL A 26 -5.21 5.84 6.69
C VAL A 26 -3.84 5.23 6.90
N TRP A 27 -3.66 4.57 8.06
CA TRP A 27 -2.44 3.84 8.39
C TRP A 27 -2.73 2.36 8.63
N PHE A 28 -2.09 1.49 7.84
CA PHE A 28 -2.15 0.04 7.96
C PHE A 28 -0.79 -0.60 8.28
N ASP A 29 -0.83 -1.81 8.81
CA ASP A 29 0.29 -2.75 8.77
C ASP A 29 0.30 -3.51 7.44
N PHE A 30 1.50 -3.83 6.94
CA PHE A 30 1.67 -4.68 5.76
C PHE A 30 0.93 -6.01 5.90
N ALA A 31 0.97 -6.63 7.08
CA ALA A 31 0.27 -7.87 7.36
C ALA A 31 -1.26 -7.76 7.20
N GLU A 32 -1.85 -6.56 7.41
CA GLU A 32 -3.29 -6.36 7.26
C GLU A 32 -3.72 -6.32 5.79
N LEU A 33 -2.94 -5.63 4.95
CA LEU A 33 -3.24 -5.45 3.52
C LEU A 33 -2.74 -6.64 2.70
N CYS A 34 -1.49 -7.03 2.89
CA CYS A 34 -0.82 -8.01 2.04
C CYS A 34 -0.66 -9.39 2.71
N GLY A 35 -0.80 -9.49 4.03
CA GLY A 35 -0.76 -10.78 4.74
C GLY A 35 -2.09 -11.56 4.73
N LYS A 36 -3.22 -10.89 4.47
CA LYS A 36 -4.56 -11.48 4.46
C LYS A 36 -5.10 -11.69 3.04
N ALA A 37 -6.17 -12.46 2.90
CA ALA A 37 -6.87 -12.70 1.64
C ALA A 37 -7.65 -11.46 1.15
N ARG A 38 -6.91 -10.42 0.75
CA ARG A 38 -7.43 -9.18 0.15
C ARG A 38 -7.37 -9.26 -1.37
N GLY A 39 -8.34 -8.66 -2.05
CA GLY A 39 -8.44 -8.65 -3.52
C GLY A 39 -8.23 -7.25 -4.10
N SER A 40 -8.06 -7.16 -5.42
CA SER A 40 -7.86 -5.87 -6.10
C SER A 40 -9.00 -4.88 -5.86
N VAL A 41 -10.24 -5.35 -5.76
CA VAL A 41 -11.41 -4.50 -5.45
C VAL A 41 -11.25 -3.79 -4.10
N ASP A 42 -10.61 -4.44 -3.12
CA ASP A 42 -10.32 -3.84 -1.82
C ASP A 42 -9.31 -2.68 -1.94
N TYR A 43 -8.27 -2.86 -2.77
CA TYR A 43 -7.26 -1.82 -3.00
C TYR A 43 -7.78 -0.66 -3.82
N ILE A 44 -8.64 -0.92 -4.80
CA ILE A 44 -9.38 0.12 -5.52
C ILE A 44 -10.14 0.98 -4.52
N GLU A 45 -10.92 0.36 -3.64
CA GLU A 45 -11.74 1.11 -2.66
C GLU A 45 -10.88 1.91 -1.67
N ILE A 46 -9.74 1.35 -1.22
CA ILE A 46 -8.75 2.10 -0.43
C ILE A 46 -8.26 3.32 -1.21
N ALA A 47 -7.82 3.13 -2.45
CA ALA A 47 -7.25 4.19 -3.26
C ALA A 47 -8.27 5.26 -3.66
N ARG A 48 -9.57 4.94 -3.68
CA ARG A 48 -10.67 5.91 -3.87
C ARG A 48 -10.98 6.69 -2.60
N SER A 49 -10.95 6.01 -1.46
CA SER A 49 -11.36 6.58 -0.16
C SER A 49 -10.29 7.46 0.49
N PHE A 50 -9.01 7.24 0.16
CA PHE A 50 -7.89 7.90 0.84
C PHE A 50 -6.94 8.54 -0.15
N ASN A 51 -6.62 9.82 0.10
CA ASN A 51 -5.59 10.54 -0.64
C ASN A 51 -4.18 10.26 -0.12
N THR A 52 -4.06 9.71 1.09
CA THR A 52 -2.78 9.34 1.70
C THR A 52 -2.90 8.00 2.44
N VAL A 53 -1.97 7.10 2.18
CA VAL A 53 -1.85 5.79 2.84
C VAL A 53 -0.48 5.68 3.50
N LEU A 54 -0.47 5.32 4.78
CA LEU A 54 0.72 4.95 5.52
C LEU A 54 0.75 3.42 5.65
N LEU A 55 1.89 2.80 5.35
CA LEU A 55 2.07 1.35 5.41
C LEU A 55 3.31 0.98 6.21
N SER A 56 3.10 0.32 7.36
CA SER A 56 4.19 -0.07 8.26
C SER A 56 4.60 -1.53 8.14
N GLY A 57 5.87 -1.78 8.44
CA GLY A 57 6.43 -3.12 8.58
C GLY A 57 6.49 -3.93 7.29
N ILE A 58 6.88 -3.33 6.16
CA ILE A 58 7.08 -4.06 4.91
C ILE A 58 8.36 -4.90 5.05
N PRO A 59 8.28 -6.25 5.03
CA PRO A 59 9.46 -7.10 5.10
C PRO A 59 10.15 -7.22 3.73
N VAL A 60 11.34 -7.81 3.70
CA VAL A 60 11.87 -8.39 2.45
C VAL A 60 11.01 -9.62 2.13
N MET A 61 10.37 -9.60 0.96
CA MET A 61 9.48 -10.66 0.49
C MET A 61 10.30 -11.71 -0.28
N GLY A 62 10.61 -12.81 0.41
CA GLY A 62 11.29 -13.97 -0.19
C GLY A 62 10.34 -14.92 -0.94
N PRO A 63 10.85 -16.08 -1.41
CA PRO A 63 10.09 -17.07 -2.17
C PRO A 63 8.81 -17.60 -1.48
N ASP A 64 8.75 -17.60 -0.16
CA ASP A 64 7.57 -18.04 0.60
C ASP A 64 6.51 -16.93 0.75
N MET A 65 6.77 -15.74 0.23
CA MET A 65 5.91 -14.56 0.33
C MET A 65 5.37 -14.09 -1.02
N GLU A 66 5.27 -14.98 -2.01
CA GLU A 66 4.81 -14.66 -3.38
C GLU A 66 3.38 -14.09 -3.40
N ASP A 67 2.48 -14.64 -2.59
CA ASP A 67 1.10 -14.15 -2.47
C ASP A 67 1.03 -12.75 -1.83
N PRO A 68 1.69 -12.48 -0.68
CA PRO A 68 1.86 -11.12 -0.17
C PRO A 68 2.54 -10.17 -1.15
N ALA A 69 3.56 -10.60 -1.87
CA ALA A 69 4.27 -9.79 -2.86
C ALA A 69 3.34 -9.38 -4.00
N ARG A 70 2.56 -10.32 -4.56
CA ARG A 70 1.54 -10.03 -5.58
C ARG A 70 0.51 -9.02 -5.08
N ARG A 71 0.05 -9.20 -3.84
CA ARG A 71 -0.87 -8.26 -3.19
C ARG A 71 -0.27 -6.88 -3.01
N PHE A 72 1.02 -6.79 -2.68
CA PHE A 72 1.74 -5.52 -2.57
C PHE A 72 1.90 -4.83 -3.92
N VAL A 73 2.23 -5.56 -4.98
CA VAL A 73 2.26 -5.05 -6.36
C VAL A 73 0.91 -4.44 -6.72
N HIS A 74 -0.19 -5.19 -6.52
CA HIS A 74 -1.54 -4.69 -6.83
C HIS A 74 -1.91 -3.46 -6.00
N LEU A 75 -1.58 -3.45 -4.70
CA LEU A 75 -1.80 -2.28 -3.85
C LEU A 75 -1.07 -1.05 -4.40
N VAL A 76 0.22 -1.17 -4.71
CA VAL A 76 1.01 -0.05 -5.24
C VAL A 76 0.45 0.43 -6.57
N ASP A 77 0.03 -0.48 -7.46
CA ASP A 77 -0.54 -0.12 -8.76
C ASP A 77 -1.83 0.70 -8.63
N GLU A 78 -2.74 0.29 -7.74
CA GLU A 78 -4.00 1.01 -7.50
C GLU A 78 -3.78 2.38 -6.85
N LEU A 79 -2.86 2.48 -5.88
CA LEU A 79 -2.49 3.74 -5.25
C LEU A 79 -1.81 4.68 -6.25
N TYR A 80 -0.89 4.14 -7.05
CA TYR A 80 -0.13 4.89 -8.05
C TYR A 80 -1.06 5.52 -9.09
N GLY A 81 -1.98 4.71 -9.65
CA GLY A 81 -2.91 5.14 -10.69
C GLY A 81 -3.90 6.23 -10.27
N ARG A 82 -4.03 6.47 -8.96
CA ARG A 82 -4.93 7.47 -8.38
C ARG A 82 -4.22 8.63 -7.70
N ASN A 83 -2.90 8.74 -7.87
CA ASN A 83 -2.08 9.77 -7.22
C ASN A 83 -2.19 9.75 -5.68
N VAL A 84 -2.32 8.57 -5.09
CA VAL A 84 -2.36 8.43 -3.63
C VAL A 84 -0.96 8.54 -3.07
N LYS A 85 -0.78 9.39 -2.05
CA LYS A 85 0.50 9.57 -1.36
C LYS A 85 0.77 8.34 -0.50
N LEU A 86 1.90 7.68 -0.71
CA LEU A 86 2.26 6.47 0.02
C LEU A 86 3.51 6.72 0.88
N LEU A 87 3.36 6.58 2.19
CA LEU A 87 4.46 6.63 3.14
C LEU A 87 4.69 5.22 3.69
N VAL A 88 5.93 4.74 3.66
CA VAL A 88 6.24 3.36 4.06
C VAL A 88 7.39 3.27 5.05
N THR A 89 7.32 2.27 5.93
CA THR A 89 8.49 1.78 6.66
C THR A 89 8.80 0.38 6.15
N ALA A 90 10.02 0.15 5.67
CA ALA A 90 10.38 -1.09 4.99
C ALA A 90 11.74 -1.59 5.47
N ALA A 91 11.92 -2.92 5.47
CA ALA A 91 13.14 -3.57 5.94
C ALA A 91 14.35 -3.39 5.00
N ALA A 92 14.11 -2.97 3.76
CA ALA A 92 15.13 -2.71 2.75
C ALA A 92 14.67 -1.60 1.77
N PRO A 93 15.58 -1.03 0.96
CA PRO A 93 15.22 -0.13 -0.13
C PRO A 93 14.28 -0.78 -1.15
N ALA A 94 13.48 0.01 -1.87
CA ALA A 94 12.43 -0.48 -2.78
C ALA A 94 12.89 -1.58 -3.76
N ARG A 95 14.08 -1.43 -4.35
CA ARG A 95 14.65 -2.42 -5.30
C ARG A 95 15.09 -3.74 -4.66
N GLN A 96 15.17 -3.80 -3.34
CA GLN A 96 15.62 -4.96 -2.56
C GLN A 96 14.50 -5.57 -1.70
N LEU A 97 13.27 -5.05 -1.80
CA LEU A 97 12.13 -5.57 -1.03
C LEU A 97 11.59 -6.90 -1.54
N TYR A 98 12.06 -7.38 -2.68
CA TYR A 98 11.67 -8.66 -3.25
C TYR A 98 12.88 -9.51 -3.56
N ALA A 99 12.87 -10.72 -3.03
CA ALA A 99 13.91 -11.74 -3.17
C ALA A 99 13.32 -13.07 -3.66
N GLY A 100 12.08 -13.06 -4.15
CA GLY A 100 11.48 -14.18 -4.88
C GLY A 100 11.89 -14.17 -6.36
N HIS A 101 11.31 -15.09 -7.14
CA HIS A 101 11.66 -15.27 -8.56
C HIS A 101 10.45 -15.13 -9.49
N ARG A 102 9.21 -15.33 -9.02
CA ARG A 102 8.02 -15.40 -9.90
C ARG A 102 7.49 -14.04 -10.34
N LEU A 103 7.76 -12.99 -9.58
CA LEU A 103 7.28 -11.62 -9.79
C LEU A 103 8.40 -10.62 -10.09
N GLU A 104 9.58 -11.06 -10.54
CA GLU A 104 10.74 -10.16 -10.72
C GLU A 104 10.42 -8.95 -11.60
N LEU A 105 9.76 -9.16 -12.75
CA LEU A 105 9.43 -8.09 -13.69
C LEU A 105 8.36 -7.14 -13.13
N GLU A 106 7.32 -7.68 -12.49
CA GLU A 106 6.28 -6.94 -11.80
C GLU A 106 6.85 -6.09 -10.67
N PHE A 107 7.76 -6.67 -9.90
CA PHE A 107 8.36 -6.00 -8.75
C PHE A 107 9.36 -4.94 -9.17
N GLN A 108 10.10 -5.13 -10.27
CA GLN A 108 10.93 -4.07 -10.85
C GLN A 108 10.09 -2.83 -11.21
N ARG A 109 8.91 -3.02 -11.84
CA ARG A 109 7.98 -1.92 -12.12
C ARG A 109 7.45 -1.28 -10.83
N THR A 110 7.12 -2.10 -9.85
CA THR A 110 6.66 -1.65 -8.53
C THR A 110 7.72 -0.81 -7.82
N ALA A 111 8.99 -1.22 -7.87
CA ALA A 111 10.10 -0.48 -7.29
C ALA A 111 10.34 0.87 -7.98
N SER A 112 10.18 0.95 -9.31
CA SER A 112 10.20 2.22 -10.05
C SER A 112 9.08 3.14 -9.59
N ARG A 113 7.83 2.65 -9.53
CA ARG A 113 6.68 3.43 -9.01
C ARG A 113 6.92 3.95 -7.60
N LEU A 114 7.39 3.09 -6.69
CA LEU A 114 7.72 3.50 -5.33
C LEU A 114 8.79 4.59 -5.29
N THR A 115 9.72 4.60 -6.24
CA THR A 115 10.74 5.67 -6.35
C THR A 115 10.11 6.96 -6.88
N GLU A 116 9.27 6.87 -7.91
CA GLU A 116 8.55 8.02 -8.49
C GLU A 116 7.63 8.69 -7.45
N MET A 117 6.92 7.89 -6.65
CA MET A 117 6.01 8.36 -5.60
C MET A 117 6.70 9.19 -4.50
N GLN A 118 8.03 9.13 -4.40
CA GLN A 118 8.82 9.94 -3.45
C GLN A 118 9.18 11.33 -4.00
N GLY A 119 9.01 11.55 -5.32
CA GLY A 119 9.38 12.80 -5.98
C GLY A 119 8.43 13.95 -5.66
N HIS A 120 8.97 15.17 -5.62
CA HIS A 120 8.18 16.39 -5.41
C HIS A 120 7.06 16.54 -6.45
N ASP A 121 7.35 16.22 -7.72
CA ASP A 121 6.38 16.29 -8.80
C ASP A 121 5.18 15.38 -8.55
N TYR A 122 5.42 14.14 -8.10
CA TYR A 122 4.35 13.21 -7.77
C TYR A 122 3.55 13.69 -6.54
N LEU A 123 4.24 14.15 -5.49
CA LEU A 123 3.60 14.63 -4.26
C LEU A 123 2.73 15.88 -4.48
N ALA A 124 2.98 16.64 -5.55
CA ALA A 124 2.20 17.79 -5.98
C ALA A 124 0.94 17.41 -6.78
N LEU A 125 0.82 16.17 -7.26
CA LEU A 125 -0.35 15.72 -8.02
C LEU A 125 -1.61 15.69 -7.12
N PRO A 126 -2.77 16.11 -7.64
CA PRO A 126 -4.04 15.93 -6.94
C PRO A 126 -4.48 14.46 -6.98
N HIS A 127 -5.11 14.01 -5.89
CA HIS A 127 -5.72 12.69 -5.78
C HIS A 127 -6.90 12.51 -6.75
N LEU A 128 -7.05 11.30 -7.31
CA LEU A 128 -8.09 10.93 -8.27
C LEU A 128 -9.06 9.88 -7.66
N PRO A 129 -10.26 10.30 -7.19
CA PRO A 129 -11.24 9.43 -6.50
C PRO A 129 -11.97 8.38 -7.36
#